data_AF-R7FHQ7-F1
#
_entry.id   AF-R7FHQ7-F1
#
_cell.length_a   1.000
_cell.length_b   1.000
_cell.length_c   1.000
_cell.angle_alpha   90.00
_cell.angle_beta   90.00
_cell.angle_gamma   90.00
#
_symmetry.space_group_name_H-M   'P 1'
#
loop_
_entity.id
_entity.type
_entity.pdbx_description
1 polymer ?
#
loop_
_entity_poly.entity_id
_entity_poly.type
_entity_poly.pdbx_seq_one_letter_code
_entity_poly.pdbx_strand_id
1 'polypeptide(L)'
;MIKNIIFDIGGVLLEYNPKTYLDKLNIKEEKRKDLNDIIFHNEKWRDCLNGLITNDELIKYLSNVNPKYKEEIKEILSKDNLKYMLPPKRDMIESYKELKQKGYKIYLCSNITEDTYTTLEIILK
;
A
#
# COMPACT_ATOMS: atom_id res chain seq x y z
N MET A 1 4.60 -24.70 -22.20
CA MET A 1 5.63 -23.80 -21.63
C MET A 1 4.99 -22.44 -21.34
N ILE A 2 5.31 -21.82 -20.20
CA ILE A 2 4.76 -20.51 -19.80
C ILE A 2 5.34 -19.39 -20.69
N LYS A 3 4.53 -18.37 -20.99
CA LYS A 3 4.91 -17.22 -21.86
C LYS A 3 4.64 -15.85 -21.23
N ASN A 4 3.67 -15.79 -20.33
CA ASN A 4 3.25 -14.57 -19.64
C ASN A 4 3.29 -14.82 -18.13
N ILE A 5 3.69 -13.82 -17.37
CA ILE A 5 3.73 -13.87 -15.91
C ILE A 5 3.01 -12.61 -15.40
N ILE A 6 2.09 -12.81 -14.46
CA ILE A 6 1.35 -11.73 -13.82
C ILE A 6 1.84 -11.66 -12.37
N PHE A 7 2.33 -10.50 -11.95
CA PHE A 7 2.71 -10.24 -10.57
C PHE A 7 1.62 -9.44 -9.87
N ASP A 8 1.24 -9.89 -8.68
CA ASP A 8 0.69 -8.99 -7.67
C ASP A 8 1.82 -8.09 -7.13
N ILE A 9 1.45 -7.03 -6.42
CA ILE A 9 2.39 -6.05 -5.88
C ILE A 9 2.55 -6.23 -4.37
N GLY A 10 1.47 -6.06 -3.60
CA GLY A 10 1.51 -6.17 -2.15
C GLY A 10 1.80 -7.59 -1.68
N GLY A 11 2.84 -7.77 -0.87
CA GLY A 11 3.29 -9.09 -0.40
C GLY A 11 4.13 -9.88 -1.40
N VAL A 12 4.16 -9.48 -2.68
CA VAL A 12 4.90 -10.15 -3.76
C VAL A 12 6.11 -9.33 -4.22
N LEU A 13 5.89 -8.18 -4.89
CA LEU A 13 7.00 -7.31 -5.34
C LEU A 13 7.43 -6.33 -4.24
N LEU A 14 6.46 -5.84 -3.48
CA LEU A 14 6.67 -4.99 -2.31
C LEU A 14 6.19 -5.74 -1.07
N GLU A 15 6.74 -5.41 0.10
CA GLU A 15 6.18 -5.89 1.34
C GLU A 15 4.80 -5.28 1.55
N TYR A 16 3.97 -5.94 2.35
CA TYR A 16 2.73 -5.38 2.85
C TYR A 16 2.60 -5.75 4.32
N ASN A 17 2.97 -4.82 5.20
CA ASN A 17 2.89 -5.04 6.63
C ASN A 17 2.43 -3.76 7.34
N PRO A 18 1.11 -3.57 7.49
CA PRO A 18 0.54 -2.44 8.21
C PRO A 18 1.09 -2.27 9.63
N LYS A 19 1.43 -3.35 10.35
CA LYS A 19 1.98 -3.27 11.71
C LYS A 19 3.37 -2.64 11.70
N THR A 20 4.28 -3.13 10.85
CA THR A 20 5.63 -2.57 10.69
C THR A 20 5.57 -1.14 10.17
N TYR A 21 4.58 -0.83 9.33
CA TYR A 21 4.36 0.52 8.85
C TYR A 21 3.99 1.49 9.98
N LEU A 22 2.99 1.14 10.80
CA LEU A 22 2.59 1.94 11.96
C LEU A 22 3.75 2.11 12.96
N ASP A 23 4.60 1.10 13.08
CA ASP A 23 5.83 1.16 13.89
C ASP A 23 6.82 2.21 13.37
N LYS A 24 7.08 2.23 12.06
CA LYS A 24 7.96 3.22 11.42
C LYS A 24 7.47 4.66 11.55
N LEU A 25 6.16 4.86 11.66
CA LEU A 25 5.55 6.16 11.91
C LEU A 25 5.56 6.56 13.39
N ASN A 26 6.18 5.76 14.27
CA ASN A 26 6.20 5.98 15.72
C ASN A 26 4.79 6.09 16.33
N ILE A 27 3.78 5.46 15.72
CA ILE A 27 2.44 5.38 16.30
C ILE A 27 2.55 4.59 17.59
N LYS A 28 1.98 5.13 18.67
CA LYS A 28 2.06 4.51 20.00
C LYS A 28 1.42 3.13 19.98
N GLU A 29 2.07 2.17 20.63
CA GLU A 29 1.69 0.75 20.59
C GLU A 29 0.22 0.53 21.00
N GLU A 30 -0.25 1.24 22.03
CA GLU A 30 -1.62 1.13 22.53
C GLU A 30 -2.69 1.58 21.51
N LYS A 31 -2.31 2.36 20.49
CA LYS A 31 -3.21 2.84 19.44
C LYS A 31 -3.14 2.01 18.16
N ARG A 32 -2.08 1.23 17.95
CA ARG A 32 -1.81 0.56 16.67
C ARG A 32 -2.92 -0.40 16.26
N LYS A 33 -3.45 -1.17 17.23
CA LYS A 33 -4.54 -2.11 16.96
C LYS A 33 -5.79 -1.38 16.47
N ASP A 34 -6.23 -0.38 17.23
CA ASP A 34 -7.40 0.43 16.88
C ASP A 34 -7.23 1.10 15.51
N LEU A 35 -6.09 1.75 15.27
CA LEU A 35 -5.80 2.44 14.00
C LEU A 35 -5.72 1.46 12.82
N ASN A 36 -5.15 0.28 13.03
CA ASN A 36 -5.12 -0.75 12.00
C ASN A 36 -6.54 -1.19 11.61
N ASP A 37 -7.41 -1.40 12.59
CA ASP A 37 -8.79 -1.82 12.36
C ASP A 37 -9.64 -0.68 11.75
N ILE A 38 -9.46 0.55 12.25
CA ILE A 38 -10.16 1.75 11.76
C ILE A 38 -9.82 2.06 10.31
N ILE A 39 -8.56 1.84 9.91
CA ILE A 39 -8.06 2.20 8.57
C ILE A 39 -8.11 0.98 7.65
N PHE A 40 -7.25 -0.02 7.88
CA PHE A 40 -6.96 -1.06 6.90
C PHE A 40 -8.02 -2.17 6.84
N HIS A 41 -8.83 -2.32 7.88
CA HIS A 41 -10.00 -3.23 7.89
C HIS A 41 -11.32 -2.52 7.54
N ASN A 42 -11.28 -1.21 7.25
CA ASN A 42 -12.45 -0.44 6.88
C ASN A 42 -12.93 -0.78 5.46
N GLU A 43 -14.24 -0.74 5.24
CA GLU A 43 -14.81 -0.85 3.90
C GLU A 43 -14.37 0.32 3.01
N LYS A 44 -14.27 1.54 3.55
CA LYS A 44 -13.80 2.70 2.78
C LYS A 44 -12.36 2.61 2.31
N TRP A 45 -11.51 1.88 3.04
CA TRP A 45 -10.17 1.56 2.55
C TRP A 45 -10.25 0.66 1.31
N ARG A 46 -11.14 -0.34 1.30
CA ARG A 46 -11.40 -1.17 0.11
C ARG A 46 -12.00 -0.38 -1.04
N ASP A 47 -12.93 0.54 -0.77
CA ASP A 47 -13.46 1.46 -1.79
C ASP A 47 -12.34 2.27 -2.43
N CYS A 48 -11.39 2.76 -1.63
CA CYS A 48 -10.23 3.49 -2.13
C CYS A 48 -9.29 2.62 -2.98
N LEU A 49 -9.01 1.37 -2.57
CA LEU A 49 -8.22 0.42 -3.36
C LEU A 49 -8.90 0.03 -4.68
N ASN A 50 -10.24 0.06 -4.73
CA ASN A 50 -11.03 -0.19 -5.93
C ASN A 50 -11.25 1.08 -6.78
N GLY A 51 -10.68 2.23 -6.39
CA GLY A 51 -10.83 3.49 -7.10
C GLY A 51 -12.22 4.11 -7.01
N LEU A 52 -13.07 3.68 -6.07
CA LEU A 52 -14.42 4.22 -5.87
C LEU A 52 -14.41 5.55 -5.12
N ILE A 53 -13.39 5.78 -4.29
CA ILE A 53 -13.13 7.04 -3.60
C ILE A 53 -11.64 7.38 -3.65
N THR A 54 -11.33 8.66 -3.51
CA THR A 54 -9.97 9.17 -3.39
C THR A 54 -9.40 8.98 -1.97
N ASN A 55 -8.08 9.07 -1.85
CA ASN A 55 -7.40 9.03 -0.54
C ASN A 55 -7.84 10.21 0.36
N ASP A 56 -8.06 11.40 -0.23
CA ASP A 56 -8.53 12.58 0.52
C ASP A 56 -9.97 12.38 1.07
N GLU A 57 -10.85 11.76 0.27
CA GLU A 57 -12.21 11.40 0.72
C GLU A 57 -12.18 10.35 1.83
N LEU A 58 -11.29 9.37 1.74
CA LEU A 58 -11.07 8.39 2.80
C LEU A 58 -10.60 9.05 4.10
N ILE A 59 -9.57 9.91 4.03
CA ILE A 59 -9.04 10.64 5.19
C ILE A 59 -10.15 11.46 5.84
N LYS A 60 -10.92 12.19 5.04
CA LYS A 60 -12.05 13.00 5.51
C LYS A 60 -13.11 12.14 6.21
N TYR A 61 -13.51 11.02 5.60
CA TYR A 61 -14.49 10.11 6.19
C TYR A 61 -14.00 9.54 7.52
N LEU A 62 -12.82 8.91 7.53
CA LEU A 62 -12.28 8.25 8.71
C LEU A 62 -12.03 9.24 9.86
N SER A 63 -11.55 10.44 9.55
CA SER A 63 -11.35 11.52 10.51
C SER A 63 -12.66 12.00 11.15
N ASN A 64 -13.76 12.01 10.39
CA ASN A 64 -15.07 12.44 10.89
C ASN A 64 -15.71 11.38 11.78
N VAL A 65 -15.63 10.10 11.39
CA VAL A 65 -16.19 9.00 12.19
C VAL A 65 -15.32 8.62 13.39
N ASN A 66 -14.02 8.94 13.37
CA ASN A 66 -13.07 8.67 14.46
C ASN A 66 -12.33 9.95 14.91
N PRO A 67 -13.03 10.95 15.48
CA PRO A 67 -12.43 12.24 15.82
C PRO A 67 -11.26 12.13 16.81
N LYS A 68 -11.26 11.10 17.68
CA LYS A 68 -10.18 10.79 18.62
C LYS A 68 -8.83 10.51 17.92
N TYR A 69 -8.89 9.95 16.71
CA TYR A 69 -7.73 9.47 15.95
C TYR A 69 -7.45 10.31 14.69
N LYS A 70 -8.08 11.48 14.59
CA LYS A 70 -8.07 12.32 13.39
C LYS A 70 -6.67 12.65 12.90
N GLU A 71 -5.77 13.03 13.81
CA GLU A 71 -4.41 13.43 13.41
C GLU A 71 -3.57 12.23 13.01
N GLU A 72 -3.67 11.10 13.73
CA GLU A 72 -3.02 9.85 13.34
C GLU A 72 -3.53 9.33 11.99
N ILE A 73 -4.83 9.40 11.72
CA ILE A 73 -5.41 8.98 10.43
C ILE A 73 -4.82 9.80 9.28
N LYS A 74 -4.76 11.13 9.41
CA LYS A 74 -4.13 11.99 8.40
C LYS A 74 -2.66 11.67 8.22
N GLU A 75 -1.93 11.46 9.30
CA GLU A 75 -0.51 11.13 9.27
C GLU A 75 -0.28 9.81 8.54
N ILE A 76 -1.00 8.75 8.93
CA ILE A 76 -0.90 7.40 8.36
C ILE A 76 -1.30 7.38 6.89
N LEU A 77 -2.28 8.17 6.47
CA LEU A 77 -2.74 8.16 5.07
C LEU A 77 -2.11 9.26 4.22
N SER A 78 -1.21 10.07 4.78
CA SER A 78 -0.53 11.11 4.02
C SER A 78 0.34 10.51 2.91
N LYS A 79 0.37 11.19 1.76
CA LYS A 79 1.14 10.75 0.57
C LYS A 79 2.61 10.49 0.89
N ASP A 80 3.20 11.34 1.73
CA ASP A 80 4.61 11.22 2.12
C ASP A 80 4.89 9.96 2.95
N ASN A 81 3.90 9.46 3.68
CA ASN A 81 4.05 8.30 4.54
C ASN A 81 3.65 6.99 3.86
N LEU A 82 2.77 7.01 2.86
CA LEU A 82 2.32 5.80 2.15
C LEU A 82 3.49 5.00 1.55
N LYS A 83 4.58 5.67 1.13
CA LYS A 83 5.78 5.00 0.61
C LYS A 83 6.44 4.03 1.60
N TYR A 84 6.28 4.25 2.91
CA TYR A 84 6.86 3.36 3.93
C TYR A 84 6.02 2.11 4.18
N MET A 85 4.76 2.11 3.71
CA MET A 85 3.85 0.97 3.82
C MET A 85 4.30 -0.21 2.95
N LEU A 86 4.97 0.08 1.83
CA LEU A 86 5.29 -0.90 0.79
C LEU A 86 6.79 -0.89 0.42
N PRO A 87 7.70 -1.26 1.35
CA PRO A 87 9.12 -1.32 1.03
C PRO A 87 9.41 -2.42 -0.02
N PRO A 88 10.38 -2.23 -0.93
CA PRO A 88 10.68 -3.22 -1.97
C PRO A 88 11.21 -4.56 -1.44
N LYS A 89 10.72 -5.67 -1.99
CA LYS A 89 11.28 -7.02 -1.76
C LYS A 89 12.38 -7.28 -2.78
N ARG A 90 13.62 -6.94 -2.42
CA ARG A 90 14.77 -6.93 -3.35
C ARG A 90 14.88 -8.20 -4.20
N ASP A 91 14.83 -9.37 -3.57
CA ASP A 91 14.95 -10.66 -4.25
C ASP A 91 13.82 -10.88 -5.29
N MET A 92 12.60 -10.42 -4.99
CA MET A 92 11.45 -10.51 -5.89
C MET A 92 11.54 -9.50 -7.03
N ILE A 93 12.06 -8.29 -6.76
CA ILE A 93 12.34 -7.30 -7.79
C ILE A 93 13.44 -7.79 -8.74
N GLU A 94 14.48 -8.43 -8.22
CA GLU A 94 15.55 -9.05 -9.03
C GLU A 94 14.99 -10.18 -9.90
N SER A 95 14.17 -11.05 -9.33
CA SER A 95 13.46 -12.11 -10.07
C SER A 95 12.57 -11.54 -11.18
N TYR A 96 11.81 -10.48 -10.89
CA TYR A 96 11.01 -9.76 -11.88
C TYR A 96 11.88 -9.23 -13.03
N LYS A 97 13.03 -8.60 -12.73
CA LYS A 97 13.97 -8.08 -13.72
C LYS A 97 14.58 -9.20 -14.58
N GLU A 98 15.00 -10.30 -13.96
CA GLU A 98 15.57 -11.46 -14.65
C GLU A 98 14.56 -12.11 -15.60
N LEU A 99 13.32 -12.33 -15.14
CA LEU A 99 12.25 -12.90 -15.97
C LEU A 99 11.93 -12.02 -17.18
N LYS A 100 11.90 -10.69 -16.99
CA LYS A 100 11.72 -9.75 -18.09
C LYS A 100 12.87 -9.83 -19.10
N GLN A 101 14.13 -9.94 -18.64
CA GLN A 101 15.30 -10.11 -19.52
C GLN A 101 15.27 -11.43 -20.29
N LYS A 102 14.72 -12.50 -19.71
CA LYS A 102 14.52 -13.80 -20.38
C LYS A 102 13.42 -13.79 -21.45
N GLY A 103 12.74 -12.66 -21.68
CA GLY A 103 11.74 -12.50 -22.73
C GLY A 103 10.32 -12.89 -22.34
N TYR A 104 10.04 -13.13 -21.06
CA TYR A 104 8.67 -13.31 -20.59
C TYR A 104 7.89 -11.99 -20.69
N LYS A 105 6.64 -12.05 -21.14
CA LYS A 105 5.73 -10.89 -21.06
C LYS A 105 5.26 -10.75 -19.61
N ILE A 106 5.63 -9.65 -18.98
CA ILE A 106 5.29 -9.39 -17.58
C ILE A 106 4.15 -8.38 -17.50
N TYR A 107 3.17 -8.66 -16.65
CA TYR A 107 2.05 -7.79 -16.33
C TYR A 107 1.95 -7.62 -14.81
N LEU A 108 1.42 -6.48 -14.37
CA LEU A 108 1.09 -6.24 -12.96
C LEU A 108 -0.44 -6.24 -12.81
N CYS A 109 -0.94 -6.93 -11.80
CA CYS A 109 -2.36 -6.98 -11.47
C CYS A 109 -2.50 -6.92 -9.96
N SER A 110 -2.86 -5.76 -9.42
CA SER A 110 -2.95 -5.53 -7.98
C SER A 110 -4.00 -4.48 -7.66
N ASN A 111 -4.64 -4.62 -6.50
CA ASN A 111 -5.53 -3.59 -5.96
C ASN A 111 -4.69 -2.60 -5.16
N ILE A 112 -4.48 -1.42 -5.72
CA ILE A 112 -3.64 -0.37 -5.13
C ILE A 112 -4.30 0.99 -5.30
N THR A 113 -3.96 1.93 -4.43
CA THR A 113 -4.38 3.32 -4.56
C THR A 113 -3.57 4.04 -5.64
N GLU A 114 -4.09 5.14 -6.18
CA GLU A 114 -3.36 6.00 -7.13
C GLU A 114 -2.01 6.47 -6.57
N ASP A 115 -1.97 6.91 -5.31
CA ASP A 115 -0.73 7.35 -4.65
C ASP A 115 0.32 6.21 -4.57
N THR A 116 -0.16 4.96 -4.40
CA THR A 116 0.70 3.77 -4.44
C THR A 116 1.25 3.52 -5.84
N TYR A 117 0.42 3.66 -6.87
CA TYR A 117 0.83 3.53 -8.27
C TYR A 117 1.96 4.51 -8.63
N THR A 118 1.84 5.78 -8.24
CA THR A 118 2.91 6.78 -8.48
C THR A 118 4.22 6.39 -7.80
N THR A 119 4.16 5.83 -6.59
CA THR A 119 5.36 5.36 -5.88
C THR A 119 6.02 4.17 -6.57
N LEU A 120 5.22 3.23 -7.10
CA LEU A 120 5.71 2.04 -7.82
C LEU A 120 6.48 2.39 -9.08
N GLU A 121 6.04 3.38 -9.84
CA GLU A 121 6.74 3.81 -11.07
C GLU A 121 8.17 4.29 -10.79
N ILE A 122 8.44 4.79 -9.58
CA ILE A 122 9.78 5.19 -9.15
C ILE A 122 10.62 3.97 -8.77
N ILE A 123 10.02 2.97 -8.12
CA ILE A 123 10.72 1.76 -7.63
C ILE A 123 11.06 0.79 -8.77
N LEU A 124 10.16 0.66 -9.76
CA LEU A 124 10.28 -0.34 -10.82
C LEU A 124 11.01 0.14 -12.09
N LYS A 125 11.36 1.43 -12.16
CA LYS A 125 12.32 1.96 -13.14
C LYS A 125 13.73 1.41 -12.86
#